data_AF-A0A072NTL6-F1
#
_entry.id   AF-A0A072NTL6-F1
#
_cell.length_a   1.000
_cell.length_b   1.000
_cell.length_c   1.000
_cell.angle_alpha   90.00
_cell.angle_beta   90.00
_cell.angle_gamma   90.00
#
_symmetry.space_group_name_H-M   'P 1'
#
loop_
_entity.id
_entity.type
_entity.pdbx_description
1 polymer ?
#
loop_
_entity_poly.entity_id
_entity_poly.type
_entity_poly.pdbx_seq_one_letter_code
_entity_poly.pdbx_strand_id
1 'polypeptide(L)'
;MCIVILFSGVIITMFYLPIQFGGYRLDLRLIPLLLLAVFRGWRITLPVLFVVSTWRYLMGGDGAVPGTIFGMILPTLFTLAYYKFKTKKSNVIEMVLIITVCWLISDFPILIIVPDGMRIFKDIFLLRYASFLGATFIYYSFILLECKREALKKQLTFLAMHDPLTKLLNRNEFIKVVEEKITESHLNHYIAMIDIDHFKKLNDNYGHIAGDTILIKVSSIFKKYESDHVIASRYGGEEFIIYLGINSPEQGVMIINKIQNEIRETSFKIDNDLSIPISVSIGLAKKEEGLLLKDLIKKADKNLYVAKEKGRDRLMM
;
A
#
# COMPACT_ATOMS: atom_id res chain seq x y z
N MET A 1 -15.87 -8.47 9.10
CA MET A 1 -17.25 -8.19 9.56
C MET A 1 -17.79 -6.85 9.03
N CYS A 2 -17.11 -5.72 9.27
CA CYS A 2 -17.57 -4.40 8.78
C CYS A 2 -17.82 -4.32 7.26
N ILE A 3 -16.94 -4.89 6.43
CA ILE A 3 -17.10 -4.87 4.96
C ILE A 3 -18.37 -5.63 4.52
N VAL A 4 -18.64 -6.80 5.11
CA VAL A 4 -19.83 -7.61 4.76
C VAL A 4 -21.11 -6.85 5.12
N ILE A 5 -21.16 -6.22 6.29
CA ILE A 5 -22.32 -5.43 6.74
C ILE A 5 -22.55 -4.25 5.80
N LEU A 6 -21.49 -3.51 5.47
CA LEU A 6 -21.57 -2.33 4.60
C LEU A 6 -22.07 -2.70 3.20
N PHE A 7 -21.48 -3.70 2.55
CA PHE A 7 -21.94 -4.13 1.22
C PHE A 7 -23.35 -4.72 1.24
N SER A 8 -23.69 -5.51 2.26
CA SER A 8 -25.05 -6.04 2.39
C SER A 8 -26.07 -4.91 2.56
N GLY A 9 -25.78 -3.91 3.39
CA GLY A 9 -26.63 -2.74 3.59
C GLY A 9 -26.84 -1.94 2.30
N VAL A 10 -25.76 -1.64 1.56
CA VAL A 10 -25.84 -0.94 0.27
C VAL A 10 -26.69 -1.70 -0.75
N ILE A 11 -26.58 -3.02 -0.82
CA ILE A 11 -27.35 -3.80 -1.80
C ILE A 11 -28.82 -3.94 -1.36
N ILE A 12 -29.08 -4.06 -0.05
CA ILE A 12 -30.43 -4.09 0.49
C ILE A 12 -31.16 -2.76 0.24
N THR A 13 -30.49 -1.61 0.40
CA THR A 13 -31.13 -0.30 0.12
C THR A 13 -31.54 -0.16 -1.34
N MET A 14 -30.81 -0.78 -2.28
CA MET A 14 -31.18 -0.79 -3.70
C MET A 14 -32.54 -1.47 -3.97
N PHE A 15 -32.99 -2.40 -3.11
CA PHE A 15 -34.33 -3.01 -3.25
C PHE A 15 -35.46 -2.01 -3.02
N TYR A 16 -35.19 -0.95 -2.27
CA TYR A 16 -36.17 0.09 -1.94
C TYR A 16 -36.12 1.27 -2.93
N LEU A 17 -35.20 1.23 -3.89
CA LEU A 17 -35.07 2.22 -4.97
C LEU A 17 -35.29 1.59 -6.36
N PRO A 18 -36.41 0.87 -6.61
CA PRO A 18 -36.65 0.25 -7.90
C PRO A 18 -37.09 1.28 -8.95
N ILE A 19 -36.61 1.10 -10.17
CA ILE A 19 -37.17 1.71 -11.37
C ILE A 19 -38.47 0.96 -11.70
N GLN A 20 -39.59 1.67 -11.77
CA GLN A 20 -40.89 1.08 -12.09
C GLN A 20 -41.17 1.21 -13.59
N PHE A 21 -41.49 0.09 -14.25
CA PHE A 21 -41.87 0.09 -15.67
C PHE A 21 -42.98 -0.94 -15.89
N GLY A 22 -44.15 -0.51 -16.37
CA GLY A 22 -45.27 -1.42 -16.69
C GLY A 22 -45.72 -2.32 -15.54
N GLY A 23 -45.63 -1.85 -14.28
CA GLY A 23 -45.94 -2.65 -13.08
C GLY A 23 -44.79 -3.50 -12.54
N TYR A 24 -43.68 -3.60 -13.28
CA TYR A 24 -42.47 -4.33 -12.86
C TYR A 24 -41.50 -3.42 -12.11
N ARG A 25 -40.81 -3.99 -11.12
CA ARG A 25 -39.76 -3.32 -10.34
C ARG A 25 -38.39 -3.84 -10.80
N LEU A 26 -37.60 -2.97 -11.42
CA LEU A 26 -36.25 -3.24 -11.89
C LEU A 26 -35.25 -2.52 -11.00
N ASP A 27 -34.20 -3.21 -10.58
CA ASP A 27 -33.11 -2.60 -9.81
C ASP A 27 -31.76 -3.10 -10.34
N LEU A 28 -30.68 -2.39 -10.00
CA LEU A 28 -29.33 -2.66 -10.48
C LEU A 28 -28.47 -3.39 -9.44
N ARG A 29 -29.12 -4.09 -8.50
CA ARG A 29 -28.48 -4.74 -7.32
C ARG A 29 -27.42 -5.78 -7.68
N LEU A 30 -27.57 -6.40 -8.85
CA LEU A 30 -26.68 -7.46 -9.27
C LEU A 30 -25.27 -6.94 -9.57
N ILE A 31 -25.15 -5.70 -10.07
CA ILE A 31 -23.86 -5.09 -10.43
C ILE A 31 -22.85 -5.07 -9.27
N PRO A 32 -23.16 -4.50 -8.08
CA PRO A 32 -22.23 -4.51 -6.97
C PRO A 32 -21.90 -5.92 -6.47
N LEU A 33 -22.83 -6.88 -6.57
CA LEU A 33 -22.58 -8.30 -6.26
C LEU A 33 -21.56 -8.94 -7.21
N LEU A 34 -21.71 -8.71 -8.51
CA LEU A 34 -20.78 -9.21 -9.52
C LEU A 34 -19.39 -8.58 -9.34
N LEU A 35 -19.31 -7.27 -9.15
CA LEU A 35 -18.03 -6.59 -8.93
C LEU A 35 -17.37 -7.05 -7.64
N LEU A 36 -18.13 -7.31 -6.57
CA LEU A 36 -17.60 -7.89 -5.34
C LEU A 36 -17.00 -9.27 -5.60
N ALA A 37 -17.67 -10.10 -6.40
CA ALA A 37 -17.16 -11.40 -6.83
C ALA A 37 -15.82 -11.29 -7.57
N VAL A 38 -15.70 -10.32 -8.49
CA VAL A 38 -14.48 -10.09 -9.27
C VAL A 38 -13.33 -9.59 -8.40
N PHE A 39 -13.55 -8.57 -7.56
CA PHE A 39 -12.48 -7.85 -6.87
C PHE A 39 -12.13 -8.39 -5.48
N ARG A 40 -13.10 -9.01 -4.79
CA ARG A 40 -12.93 -9.49 -3.40
C ARG A 40 -13.02 -11.01 -3.27
N GLY A 41 -13.46 -11.70 -4.32
CA GLY A 41 -13.53 -13.16 -4.36
C GLY A 41 -14.56 -13.75 -3.38
N TRP A 42 -14.53 -15.08 -3.25
CA TRP A 42 -15.58 -15.85 -2.58
C TRP A 42 -15.69 -15.59 -1.07
N ARG A 43 -14.56 -15.30 -0.39
CA ARG A 43 -14.53 -15.10 1.08
C ARG A 43 -15.40 -13.94 1.56
N ILE A 44 -15.52 -12.88 0.77
CA ILE A 44 -16.37 -11.72 1.09
C ILE A 44 -17.73 -11.83 0.37
N THR A 45 -17.73 -12.33 -0.86
CA THR A 45 -18.93 -12.36 -1.70
C THR A 45 -19.98 -13.33 -1.19
N LEU A 46 -19.61 -14.55 -0.75
CA LEU A 46 -20.58 -15.53 -0.29
C LEU A 46 -21.34 -15.09 0.98
N PRO A 47 -20.68 -14.54 2.03
CA PRO A 47 -21.40 -13.96 3.16
C PRO A 47 -22.36 -12.84 2.78
N VAL A 48 -21.94 -11.91 1.90
CA VAL A 48 -22.82 -10.82 1.42
C VAL A 48 -24.00 -11.38 0.64
N LEU A 49 -23.74 -12.32 -0.29
CA LEU A 49 -24.78 -12.98 -1.08
C LEU A 49 -25.78 -13.69 -0.17
N PHE A 50 -25.34 -14.37 0.88
CA PHE A 50 -26.23 -15.04 1.84
C PHE A 50 -27.16 -14.05 2.54
N VAL A 51 -26.61 -12.97 3.11
CA VAL A 51 -27.41 -11.94 3.81
C VAL A 51 -28.42 -11.29 2.86
N VAL A 52 -27.97 -10.84 1.69
CA VAL A 52 -28.81 -10.16 0.71
C VAL A 52 -29.87 -11.10 0.12
N SER A 53 -29.54 -12.36 -0.14
CA SER A 53 -30.49 -13.37 -0.64
C SER A 53 -31.55 -13.71 0.40
N THR A 54 -31.15 -13.84 1.67
CA THR A 54 -32.08 -14.05 2.78
C THR A 54 -33.03 -12.86 2.91
N TRP A 55 -32.49 -11.63 2.87
CA TRP A 55 -33.31 -10.42 2.91
C TRP A 55 -34.30 -10.38 1.74
N ARG A 56 -33.83 -10.67 0.51
CA ARG A 56 -34.70 -10.66 -0.67
C ARG A 56 -35.83 -11.68 -0.58
N TYR A 57 -35.55 -12.87 -0.06
CA TYR A 57 -36.54 -13.91 0.14
C TYR A 57 -37.60 -13.47 1.18
N LEU A 58 -37.16 -12.88 2.30
CA LEU A 58 -38.04 -12.40 3.37
C LEU A 58 -38.95 -11.24 2.95
N MET A 59 -38.57 -10.44 1.95
CA MET A 59 -39.45 -9.39 1.40
C MET A 59 -40.74 -9.94 0.77
N GLY A 60 -40.78 -11.23 0.41
CA GLY A 60 -41.94 -11.86 -0.20
C GLY A 60 -42.32 -11.32 -1.59
N GLY A 61 -43.51 -11.72 -2.06
CA GLY A 61 -44.05 -11.42 -3.38
C GLY A 61 -43.68 -12.43 -4.47
N ASP A 62 -44.40 -12.40 -5.59
CA ASP A 62 -44.32 -13.41 -6.65
C ASP A 62 -42.91 -13.56 -7.27
N GLY A 63 -42.12 -12.49 -7.23
CA GLY A 63 -40.73 -12.45 -7.70
C GLY A 63 -39.67 -12.76 -6.64
N ALA A 64 -40.02 -13.19 -5.43
CA ALA A 64 -39.06 -13.43 -4.35
C ALA A 64 -38.09 -14.57 -4.68
N VAL A 65 -38.63 -15.74 -5.06
CA VAL A 65 -37.82 -16.93 -5.40
C VAL A 65 -37.06 -16.73 -6.71
N PRO A 66 -37.70 -16.35 -7.84
CA PRO A 66 -36.98 -16.17 -9.09
C PRO A 66 -35.93 -15.06 -9.01
N GLY A 67 -36.25 -13.94 -8.35
CA GLY A 67 -35.32 -12.83 -8.16
C GLY A 67 -34.13 -13.16 -7.26
N THR A 68 -34.29 -14.08 -6.31
CA THR A 68 -33.18 -14.54 -5.45
C THR A 68 -32.26 -15.49 -6.22
N ILE A 69 -32.83 -16.51 -6.86
CA ILE A 69 -32.05 -17.55 -7.54
C ILE A 69 -31.40 -17.01 -8.81
N PHE A 70 -32.20 -16.51 -9.74
CA PHE A 70 -31.73 -16.07 -11.05
C PHE A 70 -31.22 -14.63 -11.01
N GLY A 71 -31.83 -13.78 -10.18
CA GLY A 71 -31.43 -12.38 -10.07
C GLY A 71 -30.13 -12.15 -9.30
N MET A 72 -29.70 -13.10 -8.45
CA MET A 72 -28.51 -12.91 -7.59
C MET A 72 -27.63 -14.15 -7.48
N ILE A 73 -28.16 -15.29 -7.02
CA ILE A 73 -27.34 -16.46 -6.67
C ILE A 73 -26.62 -17.02 -7.89
N LEU A 74 -27.35 -17.40 -8.94
CA LEU A 74 -26.77 -18.05 -10.13
C LEU A 74 -25.74 -17.14 -10.85
N PRO A 75 -26.04 -15.87 -11.17
CA PRO A 75 -25.04 -14.99 -11.80
C PRO A 75 -23.80 -14.75 -10.94
N THR A 76 -23.97 -14.63 -9.63
CA THR A 76 -22.85 -14.40 -8.70
C THR A 76 -21.97 -15.64 -8.58
N LEU A 77 -22.56 -16.83 -8.46
CA LEU A 77 -21.83 -18.10 -8.43
C LEU A 77 -21.11 -18.37 -9.76
N PHE A 78 -21.74 -18.05 -10.90
CA PHE A 78 -21.10 -18.11 -12.21
C PHE A 78 -19.84 -17.23 -12.25
N THR A 79 -19.96 -15.98 -11.79
CA THR A 79 -18.83 -15.03 -11.75
C THR A 79 -17.73 -15.52 -10.81
N LEU A 80 -18.07 -16.02 -9.62
CA LEU A 80 -17.09 -16.59 -8.69
C LEU A 80 -16.37 -17.82 -9.28
N ALA A 81 -17.10 -18.71 -9.94
CA ALA A 81 -16.53 -19.90 -10.58
C ALA A 81 -15.57 -19.50 -11.70
N TYR A 82 -15.96 -18.55 -12.54
CA TYR A 82 -15.13 -18.03 -13.61
C TYR A 82 -13.82 -17.41 -13.07
N TYR A 83 -13.92 -16.58 -12.03
CA TYR A 83 -12.75 -15.90 -11.45
C TYR A 83 -11.89 -16.76 -10.52
N LYS A 84 -12.41 -17.90 -10.03
CA LYS A 84 -11.63 -18.83 -9.19
C LYS A 84 -10.42 -19.41 -9.92
N PHE A 85 -10.54 -19.65 -11.22
CA PHE A 85 -9.50 -20.29 -12.04
C PHE A 85 -8.62 -19.30 -12.80
N LYS A 86 -8.80 -18.00 -12.56
CA LYS A 86 -8.14 -16.96 -13.35
C LYS A 86 -6.86 -16.46 -12.68
N THR A 87 -5.78 -16.43 -13.45
CA THR A 87 -4.46 -15.93 -13.01
C THR A 87 -4.14 -14.52 -13.54
N LYS A 88 -4.82 -14.06 -14.60
CA LYS A 88 -4.61 -12.75 -15.23
C LYS A 88 -5.62 -11.70 -14.77
N LYS A 89 -5.23 -10.42 -14.79
CA LYS A 89 -6.16 -9.30 -14.61
C LYS A 89 -7.18 -9.26 -15.75
N SER A 90 -8.42 -8.89 -15.44
CA SER A 90 -9.50 -8.74 -16.43
C SER A 90 -9.31 -7.52 -17.30
N ASN A 91 -9.58 -7.69 -18.59
CA ASN A 91 -9.77 -6.57 -19.51
C ASN A 91 -11.25 -6.18 -19.58
N VAL A 92 -11.53 -5.02 -20.19
CA VAL A 92 -12.89 -4.45 -20.28
C VAL A 92 -13.83 -5.35 -21.08
N ILE A 93 -13.35 -5.93 -22.18
CA ILE A 93 -14.14 -6.78 -23.09
C ILE A 93 -14.68 -8.00 -22.33
N GLU A 94 -13.82 -8.66 -21.56
CA GLU A 94 -14.17 -9.83 -20.77
C GLU A 94 -15.20 -9.49 -19.67
N MET A 95 -15.07 -8.32 -19.04
CA MET A 95 -16.09 -7.87 -18.10
C MET A 95 -17.43 -7.69 -18.80
N VAL A 96 -17.46 -7.04 -19.97
CA VAL A 96 -18.69 -6.86 -20.76
C VAL A 96 -19.32 -8.22 -21.11
N LEU A 97 -18.52 -9.22 -21.47
CA LEU A 97 -19.02 -10.57 -21.75
C LEU A 97 -19.64 -11.24 -20.52
N ILE A 98 -18.94 -11.22 -19.38
CA ILE A 98 -19.44 -11.80 -18.12
C ILE A 98 -20.73 -11.11 -17.68
N ILE A 99 -20.74 -9.79 -17.72
CA ILE A 99 -21.90 -8.96 -17.41
C ILE A 99 -23.08 -9.32 -18.31
N THR A 100 -22.85 -9.51 -19.61
CA THR A 100 -23.88 -9.90 -20.57
C THR A 100 -24.46 -11.27 -20.24
N VAL A 101 -23.60 -12.25 -19.90
CA VAL A 101 -24.06 -13.59 -19.48
C VAL A 101 -24.85 -13.52 -18.17
N CYS A 102 -24.37 -12.76 -17.18
CA CYS A 102 -25.06 -12.59 -15.90
C CYS A 102 -26.41 -11.88 -16.06
N TRP A 103 -26.49 -10.88 -16.93
CA TRP A 103 -27.73 -10.21 -17.28
C TRP A 103 -28.70 -11.19 -17.96
N LEU A 104 -28.26 -12.00 -18.92
CA LEU A 104 -29.09 -13.05 -19.53
C LEU A 104 -29.64 -14.05 -18.51
N ILE A 105 -28.80 -14.53 -17.57
CA ILE A 105 -29.22 -15.43 -16.48
C ILE A 105 -30.30 -14.75 -15.60
N SER A 106 -30.12 -13.47 -15.31
CA SER A 106 -31.03 -12.67 -14.48
C SER A 106 -32.40 -12.43 -15.14
N ASP A 107 -32.42 -12.25 -16.47
CA ASP A 107 -33.62 -11.91 -17.23
C ASP A 107 -34.37 -13.14 -17.74
N PHE A 108 -33.70 -14.29 -17.86
CA PHE A 108 -34.27 -15.53 -18.39
C PHE A 108 -35.64 -15.91 -17.79
N PRO A 109 -35.89 -15.81 -16.47
CA PRO A 109 -37.18 -16.18 -15.89
C PRO A 109 -38.36 -15.34 -16.38
N ILE A 110 -38.13 -14.13 -16.90
CA ILE A 110 -39.22 -13.30 -17.46
C ILE A 110 -39.91 -14.02 -18.61
N LEU A 111 -39.16 -14.76 -19.42
CA LEU A 111 -39.70 -15.48 -20.58
C LEU A 111 -40.65 -16.62 -20.21
N ILE A 112 -40.47 -17.22 -19.02
CA ILE A 112 -41.15 -18.46 -18.62
C ILE A 112 -42.22 -18.19 -17.55
N ILE A 113 -41.91 -17.32 -16.59
CA ILE A 113 -42.73 -17.15 -15.38
C ILE A 113 -43.76 -16.03 -15.55
N VAL A 114 -43.44 -15.00 -16.33
CA VAL A 114 -44.31 -13.82 -16.47
C VAL A 114 -45.31 -14.05 -17.60
N PRO A 115 -46.63 -13.84 -17.39
CA PRO A 115 -47.62 -13.85 -18.45
C PRO A 115 -47.25 -12.85 -19.55
N ASP A 116 -47.34 -13.24 -20.82
CA ASP A 116 -46.84 -12.45 -21.97
C ASP A 116 -45.35 -12.06 -21.87
N GLY A 117 -44.54 -12.88 -21.18
CA GLY A 117 -43.13 -12.63 -20.91
C GLY A 117 -42.28 -12.29 -22.13
N MET A 118 -42.55 -12.89 -23.29
CA MET A 118 -41.84 -12.59 -24.55
C MET A 118 -42.08 -11.16 -25.03
N ARG A 119 -43.29 -10.63 -24.87
CA ARG A 119 -43.62 -9.25 -25.24
C ARG A 119 -42.94 -8.28 -24.29
N ILE A 120 -43.09 -8.51 -22.98
CA ILE A 120 -42.48 -7.68 -21.94
C ILE A 120 -40.96 -7.66 -22.06
N PHE A 121 -40.34 -8.83 -22.29
CA PHE A 121 -38.90 -8.92 -22.49
C PHE A 121 -38.44 -8.08 -23.67
N LYS A 122 -39.13 -8.12 -24.82
CA LYS A 122 -38.80 -7.29 -25.98
C LYS A 122 -38.91 -5.80 -25.68
N ASP A 123 -39.92 -5.39 -24.92
CA ASP A 123 -40.16 -3.98 -24.58
C ASP A 123 -39.08 -3.42 -23.64
N ILE A 124 -38.54 -4.24 -22.71
CA ILE A 124 -37.58 -3.78 -21.69
C ILE A 124 -36.13 -4.15 -21.96
N PHE A 125 -35.86 -5.12 -22.85
CA PHE A 125 -34.54 -5.72 -23.09
C PHE A 125 -33.47 -4.65 -23.32
N LEU A 126 -33.72 -3.73 -24.26
CA LEU A 126 -32.73 -2.74 -24.67
C LEU A 126 -32.41 -1.77 -23.53
N LEU A 127 -33.46 -1.26 -22.87
CA LEU A 127 -33.32 -0.34 -21.75
C LEU A 127 -32.56 -0.99 -20.59
N ARG A 128 -32.91 -2.24 -20.25
CA ARG A 128 -32.30 -2.97 -19.14
C ARG A 128 -30.85 -3.36 -19.44
N TYR A 129 -30.56 -3.85 -20.64
CA TYR A 129 -29.19 -4.17 -21.04
C TYR A 129 -28.30 -2.92 -21.06
N ALA A 130 -28.78 -1.82 -21.66
CA ALA A 130 -28.04 -0.56 -21.71
C ALA A 130 -27.77 0.02 -20.31
N SER A 131 -28.76 0.02 -19.42
CA SER A 131 -28.58 0.47 -18.03
C SER A 131 -27.60 -0.41 -17.26
N PHE A 132 -27.61 -1.73 -17.48
CA PHE A 132 -26.69 -2.65 -16.81
C PHE A 132 -25.24 -2.47 -17.27
N LEU A 133 -25.01 -2.32 -18.58
CA LEU A 133 -23.70 -2.00 -19.13
C LEU A 133 -23.19 -0.63 -18.68
N GLY A 134 -24.04 0.40 -18.78
CA GLY A 134 -23.68 1.77 -18.38
C GLY A 134 -23.33 1.86 -16.91
N ALA A 135 -24.19 1.31 -16.03
CA ALA A 135 -23.93 1.31 -14.60
C ALA A 135 -22.69 0.48 -14.23
N THR A 136 -22.46 -0.65 -14.88
CA THR A 136 -21.25 -1.44 -14.61
C THR A 136 -19.98 -0.71 -15.08
N PHE A 137 -20.03 -0.05 -16.25
CA PHE A 137 -18.92 0.77 -16.73
C PHE A 137 -18.58 1.91 -15.76
N ILE A 138 -19.59 2.61 -15.26
CA ILE A 138 -19.42 3.69 -14.28
C ILE A 138 -18.79 3.13 -12.98
N TYR A 139 -19.36 2.06 -12.43
CA TYR A 139 -18.83 1.44 -11.21
C TYR A 139 -17.40 0.94 -11.39
N TYR A 140 -17.11 0.24 -12.49
CA TYR A 140 -15.78 -0.28 -12.78
C TYR A 140 -14.77 0.86 -12.94
N SER A 141 -15.13 1.93 -13.66
CA SER A 141 -14.30 3.11 -13.82
C SER A 141 -14.00 3.78 -12.48
N PHE A 142 -14.99 3.88 -11.59
CA PHE A 142 -14.80 4.42 -10.25
C PHE A 142 -13.84 3.56 -9.42
N ILE A 143 -14.01 2.23 -9.43
CA ILE A 143 -13.11 1.30 -8.72
C ILE A 143 -11.67 1.44 -9.24
N LEU A 144 -11.49 1.47 -10.57
CA LEU A 144 -10.16 1.63 -11.18
C LEU A 144 -9.51 2.96 -10.82
N LEU A 145 -10.28 4.05 -10.86
CA LEU A 145 -9.80 5.38 -10.51
C LEU A 145 -9.35 5.42 -9.06
N GLU A 146 -10.12 4.82 -8.15
CA GLU A 146 -9.79 4.77 -6.73
C GLU A 146 -8.52 3.94 -6.47
N CYS A 147 -8.40 2.76 -7.08
CA CYS A 147 -7.17 1.97 -6.97
C CYS A 147 -5.93 2.74 -7.48
N LYS A 148 -6.08 3.48 -8.60
CA LYS A 148 -5.00 4.31 -9.14
C LYS A 148 -4.67 5.47 -8.20
N ARG A 149 -5.68 6.11 -7.62
CA ARG A 149 -5.53 7.21 -6.65
C ARG A 149 -4.79 6.74 -5.40
N GLU A 150 -5.17 5.59 -4.84
CA GLU A 150 -4.50 4.99 -3.68
C GLU A 150 -3.03 4.67 -3.99
N ALA A 151 -2.75 4.05 -5.14
CA ALA A 151 -1.38 3.73 -5.54
C ALA A 151 -0.53 5.00 -5.70
N LEU A 152 -1.06 6.02 -6.37
CA LEU A 152 -0.37 7.30 -6.55
C LEU A 152 -0.15 8.00 -5.20
N LYS A 153 -1.16 7.99 -4.31
CA LYS A 153 -1.03 8.54 -2.96
C LYS A 153 0.10 7.87 -2.19
N LYS A 154 0.16 6.52 -2.22
CA LYS A 154 1.26 5.76 -1.58
C LYS A 154 2.62 6.14 -2.15
N GLN A 155 2.74 6.30 -3.46
CA GLN A 155 3.98 6.73 -4.10
C GLN A 155 4.38 8.15 -3.68
N LEU A 156 3.44 9.09 -3.68
CA LEU A 156 3.69 10.46 -3.24
C LEU A 156 4.11 10.52 -1.77
N THR A 157 3.41 9.78 -0.90
CA THR A 157 3.78 9.67 0.52
C THR A 157 5.18 9.09 0.67
N PHE A 158 5.51 8.02 -0.05
CA PHE A 158 6.84 7.44 -0.01
C PHE A 158 7.93 8.44 -0.45
N LEU A 159 7.73 9.14 -1.57
CA LEU A 159 8.67 10.16 -2.07
C LEU A 159 8.80 11.37 -1.15
N ALA A 160 7.71 11.74 -0.44
CA ALA A 160 7.73 12.82 0.54
C ALA A 160 8.48 12.44 1.83
N MET A 161 8.52 11.15 2.17
CA MET A 161 9.12 10.63 3.40
C MET A 161 10.56 10.12 3.23
N HIS A 162 10.96 9.75 2.01
CA HIS A 162 12.25 9.08 1.76
C HIS A 162 13.16 9.88 0.85
N ASP A 163 14.46 9.71 1.01
CA ASP A 163 15.46 10.22 0.08
C ASP A 163 15.37 9.47 -1.26
N PRO A 164 15.29 10.16 -2.41
CA PRO A 164 15.07 9.52 -3.70
C PRO A 164 16.22 8.61 -4.15
N LEU A 165 17.46 8.83 -3.69
CA LEU A 165 18.62 8.05 -4.08
C LEU A 165 18.78 6.78 -3.22
N THR A 166 18.84 6.95 -1.90
CA THR A 166 19.16 5.89 -0.92
C THR A 166 17.92 5.12 -0.47
N LYS A 167 16.72 5.70 -0.66
CA LYS A 167 15.45 5.19 -0.15
C LYS A 167 15.44 4.97 1.37
N LEU A 168 16.32 5.65 2.10
CA LEU A 168 16.19 5.82 3.56
C LEU A 168 15.16 6.90 3.83
N LEU A 169 14.77 7.09 5.10
CA LEU A 169 14.05 8.30 5.47
C LEU A 169 14.85 9.53 5.03
N ASN A 170 14.12 10.58 4.65
CA ASN A 170 14.72 11.89 4.52
C ASN A 170 14.78 12.58 5.89
N ARG A 171 15.58 13.65 5.96
CA ARG A 171 15.78 14.44 7.17
C ARG A 171 14.48 14.88 7.86
N ASN A 172 13.47 15.29 7.08
CA ASN A 172 12.23 15.82 7.66
C ASN A 172 11.42 14.71 8.33
N GLU A 173 11.27 13.57 7.66
CA GLU A 173 10.54 12.44 8.23
C GLU A 173 11.30 11.82 9.41
N PHE A 174 12.63 11.76 9.34
CA PHE A 174 13.46 11.30 10.46
C PHE A 174 13.20 12.11 11.74
N ILE A 175 13.23 13.44 11.65
CA ILE A 175 12.99 14.31 12.82
C ILE A 175 11.63 14.00 13.44
N LYS A 176 10.58 13.96 12.60
CA LYS A 176 9.22 13.70 13.04
C LYS A 176 9.08 12.35 13.75
N VAL A 177 9.55 11.26 13.11
CA VAL A 177 9.44 9.90 13.67
C VAL A 177 10.24 9.77 14.97
N VAL A 178 11.41 10.39 15.05
CA VAL A 178 12.26 10.32 16.25
C VAL A 178 11.68 11.14 17.41
N GLU A 179 11.08 12.29 17.17
CA GLU A 179 10.38 13.07 18.20
C GLU A 179 9.21 12.30 18.81
N GLU A 180 8.42 11.61 17.99
CA GLU A 180 7.36 10.69 18.44
C GLU A 180 7.96 9.56 19.30
N LYS A 181 9.00 8.86 18.80
CA LYS A 181 9.66 7.75 19.52
C LYS A 181 10.28 8.15 20.86
N ILE A 182 10.84 9.35 20.96
CA ILE A 182 11.42 9.88 22.20
C ILE A 182 10.33 10.14 23.25
N THR A 183 9.14 10.52 22.82
CA THR A 183 8.03 10.83 23.71
C THR A 183 7.33 9.57 24.23
N GLU A 184 7.24 8.53 23.40
CA GLU A 184 6.50 7.30 23.69
C GLU A 184 7.28 6.25 24.50
N SER A 185 8.60 6.40 24.65
CA SER A 185 9.48 5.33 25.10
C SER A 185 10.28 5.70 26.35
N HIS A 186 10.45 4.75 27.27
CA HIS A 186 11.31 4.87 28.45
C HIS A 186 12.75 4.39 28.21
N LEU A 187 13.14 4.16 26.94
CA LEU A 187 14.48 3.72 26.58
C LEU A 187 15.49 4.87 26.69
N ASN A 188 16.79 4.56 26.72
CA ASN A 188 17.80 5.57 26.48
C ASN A 188 17.87 5.87 24.98
N HIS A 189 17.87 7.16 24.63
CA HIS A 189 17.88 7.61 23.24
C HIS A 189 19.27 8.10 22.83
N TYR A 190 19.69 7.73 21.63
CA TYR A 190 20.98 8.15 21.07
C TYR A 190 20.81 8.59 19.62
N ILE A 191 21.68 9.51 19.20
CA ILE A 191 21.83 9.91 17.80
C ILE A 191 23.28 9.67 17.39
N ALA A 192 23.47 9.00 16.26
CA ALA A 192 24.75 8.90 15.58
C ALA A 192 24.71 9.74 14.30
N MET A 193 25.57 10.75 14.21
CA MET A 193 25.85 11.46 12.95
C MET A 193 27.01 10.76 12.26
N ILE A 194 26.84 10.46 10.97
CA ILE A 194 27.75 9.62 10.19
C ILE A 194 28.08 10.37 8.90
N ASP A 195 29.34 10.36 8.50
CA ASP A 195 29.79 10.99 7.25
C ASP A 195 30.81 10.10 6.56
N ILE A 196 30.69 9.98 5.23
CA ILE A 196 31.60 9.19 4.41
C ILE A 196 32.92 9.93 4.23
N ASP A 197 34.00 9.33 4.72
CA ASP A 197 35.31 9.95 4.68
C ASP A 197 35.78 10.16 3.23
N HIS A 198 36.28 11.36 2.96
CA HIS A 198 36.85 11.74 1.66
C HIS A 198 35.89 11.60 0.47
N PHE A 199 34.57 11.67 0.68
CA PHE A 199 33.59 11.49 -0.39
C PHE A 199 33.75 12.49 -1.55
N LYS A 200 34.10 13.75 -1.27
CA LYS A 200 34.44 14.72 -2.32
C LYS A 200 35.58 14.22 -3.22
N LYS A 201 36.68 13.71 -2.65
CA LYS A 201 37.81 13.16 -3.43
C LYS A 201 37.39 11.93 -4.25
N LEU A 202 36.48 11.12 -3.72
CA LEU A 202 35.92 9.99 -4.45
C LEU A 202 35.15 10.48 -5.69
N ASN A 203 34.29 11.48 -5.54
CA ASN A 203 33.59 12.09 -6.68
C ASN A 203 34.55 12.73 -7.68
N ASP A 204 35.57 13.45 -7.19
CA ASP A 204 36.55 14.10 -8.05
C ASP A 204 37.35 13.08 -8.88
N ASN A 205 37.63 11.89 -8.33
CA ASN A 205 38.42 10.84 -8.99
C ASN A 205 37.59 9.90 -9.88
N TYR A 206 36.35 9.61 -9.52
CA TYR A 206 35.54 8.55 -10.15
C TYR A 206 34.19 9.05 -10.70
N GLY A 207 33.88 10.33 -10.55
CA GLY A 207 32.65 10.96 -10.99
C GLY A 207 31.46 10.73 -10.05
N HIS A 208 30.43 11.56 -10.21
CA HIS A 208 29.24 11.54 -9.35
C HIS A 208 28.44 10.24 -9.41
N ILE A 209 28.44 9.53 -10.55
CA ILE A 209 27.75 8.23 -10.69
C ILE A 209 28.36 7.19 -9.73
N ALA A 210 29.69 7.22 -9.56
CA ALA A 210 30.37 6.36 -8.60
C ALA A 210 29.97 6.74 -7.16
N GLY A 211 29.97 8.04 -6.84
CA GLY A 211 29.49 8.55 -5.54
C GLY A 211 28.07 8.12 -5.21
N ASP A 212 27.14 8.25 -6.16
CA ASP A 212 25.75 7.80 -6.01
C ASP A 212 25.68 6.30 -5.73
N THR A 213 26.50 5.50 -6.42
CA THR A 213 26.61 4.05 -6.19
C THR A 213 27.10 3.74 -4.78
N ILE A 214 28.09 4.48 -4.27
CA ILE A 214 28.56 4.34 -2.88
C ILE A 214 27.45 4.69 -1.89
N LEU A 215 26.75 5.81 -2.07
CA LEU A 215 25.66 6.23 -1.20
C LEU A 215 24.55 5.16 -1.12
N ILE A 216 24.17 4.59 -2.27
CA ILE A 216 23.20 3.50 -2.33
C ILE A 216 23.70 2.27 -1.54
N LYS A 217 24.95 1.86 -1.75
CA LYS A 217 25.50 0.68 -1.07
C LYS A 217 25.66 0.88 0.44
N VAL A 218 26.16 2.03 0.87
CA VAL A 218 26.25 2.39 2.29
C VAL A 218 24.87 2.40 2.93
N SER A 219 23.87 2.99 2.24
CA SER A 219 22.49 2.97 2.74
C SER A 219 21.89 1.56 2.86
N SER A 220 22.29 0.64 1.99
CA SER A 220 21.85 -0.76 2.06
C SER A 220 22.40 -1.48 3.29
N ILE A 221 23.58 -1.07 3.79
CA ILE A 221 24.14 -1.58 5.04
C ILE A 221 23.30 -1.07 6.20
N PHE A 222 23.00 0.23 6.27
CA PHE A 222 22.14 0.78 7.33
C PHE A 222 20.78 0.08 7.42
N LYS A 223 20.16 -0.23 6.28
CA LYS A 223 18.88 -0.97 6.21
C LYS A 223 18.91 -2.35 6.85
N LYS A 224 20.06 -3.04 6.87
CA LYS A 224 20.18 -4.34 7.54
C LYS A 224 20.07 -4.25 9.06
N TYR A 225 20.35 -3.07 9.62
CA TYR A 225 20.31 -2.81 11.05
C TYR A 225 19.01 -2.11 11.49
N GLU A 226 18.15 -1.73 10.55
CA GLU A 226 16.87 -1.08 10.88
C GLU A 226 15.95 -2.02 11.67
N SER A 227 15.30 -1.45 12.69
CA SER A 227 14.32 -2.11 13.54
C SER A 227 13.39 -1.06 14.16
N ASP A 228 12.41 -1.46 14.96
CA ASP A 228 11.53 -0.52 15.67
C ASP A 228 12.27 0.46 16.60
N HIS A 229 13.54 0.16 16.91
CA HIS A 229 14.42 0.91 17.79
C HIS A 229 15.65 1.49 17.09
N VAL A 230 15.88 1.17 15.81
CA VAL A 230 17.03 1.64 15.02
C VAL A 230 16.50 2.21 13.72
N ILE A 231 16.64 3.52 13.54
CA ILE A 231 16.07 4.24 12.40
C ILE A 231 17.20 4.97 11.69
N ALA A 232 17.35 4.76 10.38
CA ALA A 232 18.38 5.42 9.58
C ALA A 232 17.75 6.44 8.60
N SER A 233 18.48 7.53 8.37
CA SER A 233 18.08 8.58 7.43
C SER A 233 19.30 9.14 6.71
N ARG A 234 19.09 9.59 5.48
CA ARG A 234 20.06 10.50 4.83
C ARG A 234 19.80 11.91 5.33
N TYR A 235 20.78 12.53 5.97
CA TYR A 235 20.65 13.85 6.58
C TYR A 235 21.07 14.97 5.62
N GLY A 236 22.08 14.71 4.80
CA GLY A 236 22.66 15.65 3.84
C GLY A 236 23.22 14.95 2.61
N GLY A 237 24.18 15.58 1.92
CA GLY A 237 24.78 15.04 0.70
C GLY A 237 25.46 13.67 0.93
N GLU A 238 26.47 13.64 1.78
CA GLU A 238 27.23 12.45 2.18
C GLU A 238 27.03 12.07 3.66
N GLU A 239 26.08 12.77 4.31
CA GLU A 239 25.80 12.66 5.74
C GLU A 239 24.57 11.79 5.99
N PHE A 240 24.69 10.90 6.95
CA PHE A 240 23.65 10.02 7.44
C PHE A 240 23.45 10.22 8.93
N ILE A 241 22.24 9.94 9.40
CA ILE A 241 21.88 9.99 10.80
C ILE A 241 21.17 8.70 11.19
N ILE A 242 21.54 8.17 12.36
CA ILE A 242 20.90 7.00 12.94
C ILE A 242 20.38 7.34 14.33
N TYR A 243 19.12 7.02 14.58
CA TYR A 243 18.52 7.01 15.90
C TYR A 243 18.58 5.61 16.51
N LEU A 244 18.89 5.53 17.80
CA LEU A 244 18.89 4.30 18.58
C LEU A 244 18.08 4.51 19.86
N GLY A 245 17.02 3.72 20.07
CA GLY A 245 16.31 3.61 21.34
C GLY A 245 16.68 2.30 22.03
N ILE A 246 17.56 2.34 23.03
CA ILE A 246 18.15 1.12 23.62
C ILE A 246 18.33 1.28 25.14
N ASN A 247 18.41 0.17 25.86
CA ASN A 247 18.54 0.23 27.33
C ASN A 247 19.99 0.46 27.80
N SER A 248 20.98 -0.08 27.10
CA SER A 248 22.40 -0.04 27.52
C SER A 248 23.24 0.80 26.54
N PRO A 249 24.09 1.72 27.03
CA PRO A 249 25.05 2.45 26.20
C PRO A 249 25.97 1.54 25.39
N GLU A 250 26.40 0.42 25.98
CA GLU A 250 27.29 -0.56 25.36
C GLU A 250 26.66 -1.20 24.12
N GLN A 251 25.35 -1.44 24.15
CA GLN A 251 24.61 -1.95 22.99
C GLN A 251 24.62 -0.94 21.83
N GLY A 252 24.53 0.35 22.11
CA GLY A 252 24.51 1.40 21.09
C GLY A 252 25.84 1.52 20.40
N VAL A 253 26.90 1.58 21.20
CA VAL A 253 28.28 1.56 20.70
C VAL A 253 28.55 0.29 19.90
N MET A 254 28.08 -0.87 20.37
CA MET A 254 28.22 -2.14 19.65
C MET A 254 27.55 -2.11 18.26
N ILE A 255 26.30 -1.64 18.17
CA ILE A 255 25.58 -1.56 16.89
C ILE A 255 26.29 -0.62 15.93
N ILE A 256 26.69 0.56 16.39
CA ILE A 256 27.37 1.56 15.56
C ILE A 256 28.75 1.06 15.10
N ASN A 257 29.51 0.39 15.96
CA ASN A 257 30.79 -0.22 15.56
C ASN A 257 30.59 -1.36 14.56
N LYS A 258 29.53 -2.18 14.68
CA LYS A 258 29.20 -3.21 13.68
C LYS A 258 28.92 -2.59 12.32
N ILE A 259 28.11 -1.53 12.29
CA ILE A 259 27.82 -0.78 11.05
C ILE A 259 29.12 -0.22 10.45
N GLN A 260 29.97 0.43 11.25
CA GLN A 260 31.24 0.97 10.79
C GLN A 260 32.15 -0.12 10.20
N ASN A 261 32.30 -1.23 10.91
CA ASN A 261 33.13 -2.35 10.45
C ASN A 261 32.57 -2.99 9.18
N GLU A 262 31.25 -3.18 9.08
CA GLU A 262 30.64 -3.73 7.87
C GLU A 262 30.84 -2.81 6.66
N ILE A 263 30.77 -1.48 6.84
CA ILE A 263 31.15 -0.53 5.78
C ILE A 263 32.62 -0.72 5.41
N ARG A 264 33.53 -0.73 6.40
CA ARG A 264 34.98 -0.88 6.15
C ARG A 264 35.33 -2.17 5.40
N GLU A 265 34.67 -3.27 5.73
CA GLU A 265 34.93 -4.59 5.16
C GLU A 265 34.21 -4.83 3.82
N THR A 266 33.22 -3.99 3.48
CA THR A 266 32.47 -4.13 2.23
C THR A 266 33.32 -3.69 1.04
N SER A 267 33.47 -4.59 0.05
CA SER A 267 34.05 -4.25 -1.25
C SER A 267 33.04 -3.46 -2.10
N PHE A 268 33.21 -2.14 -2.16
CA PHE A 268 32.36 -1.27 -2.97
C PHE A 268 32.81 -1.26 -4.44
N LYS A 269 32.26 -2.19 -5.22
CA LYS A 269 32.46 -2.21 -6.69
C LYS A 269 31.76 -1.03 -7.38
N ILE A 270 32.48 -0.19 -8.12
CA ILE A 270 31.87 0.91 -8.90
C ILE A 270 31.77 0.60 -10.39
N ASP A 271 32.60 -0.31 -10.89
CA ASP A 271 32.58 -0.89 -12.25
C ASP A 271 33.07 -2.35 -12.16
N ASN A 272 33.03 -3.11 -13.26
CA ASN A 272 33.21 -4.56 -13.31
C ASN A 272 34.49 -5.07 -12.61
N ASP A 273 35.56 -4.27 -12.52
CA ASP A 273 36.83 -4.68 -11.90
C ASP A 273 37.39 -3.71 -10.83
N LEU A 274 36.69 -2.60 -10.52
CA LEU A 274 37.21 -1.59 -9.59
C LEU A 274 36.42 -1.55 -8.27
N SER A 275 37.11 -1.92 -7.18
CA SER A 275 36.61 -1.82 -5.80
C SER A 275 37.33 -0.69 -5.06
N ILE A 276 36.56 0.13 -4.35
CA ILE A 276 37.10 1.25 -3.56
C ILE A 276 36.89 0.96 -2.06
N PRO A 277 37.92 1.12 -1.21
CA PRO A 277 37.73 1.08 0.24
C PRO A 277 36.99 2.34 0.70
N ILE A 278 35.96 2.15 1.52
CA ILE A 278 35.17 3.24 2.09
C ILE A 278 35.25 3.16 3.62
N SER A 279 35.48 4.30 4.26
CA SER A 279 35.36 4.44 5.71
C SER A 279 34.35 5.54 6.06
N VAL A 280 33.89 5.50 7.31
CA VAL A 280 32.99 6.52 7.85
C VAL A 280 33.51 7.01 9.19
N SER A 281 33.37 8.32 9.41
CA SER A 281 33.52 8.93 10.72
C SER A 281 32.16 9.03 11.39
N ILE A 282 32.11 8.81 12.71
CA ILE A 282 30.84 8.75 13.46
C ILE A 282 30.94 9.56 14.76
N GLY A 283 29.94 10.39 15.00
CA GLY A 283 29.71 11.05 16.28
C GLY A 283 28.44 10.54 16.95
N LEU A 284 28.55 9.89 18.09
CA LEU A 284 27.43 9.38 18.87
C LEU A 284 27.14 10.31 20.05
N ALA A 285 25.88 10.60 20.32
CA ALA A 285 25.48 11.37 21.50
C ALA A 285 24.29 10.71 22.19
N LYS A 286 24.33 10.68 23.53
CA LYS A 286 23.20 10.25 24.38
C LYS A 286 22.28 11.43 24.65
N LYS A 287 20.97 11.20 24.59
CA LYS A 287 19.95 12.16 25.02
C LYS A 287 20.00 12.30 26.54
N GLU A 288 20.16 13.53 26.99
CA GLU A 288 20.00 13.92 28.40
C GLU A 288 18.56 14.37 28.67
N GLU A 289 18.16 14.36 29.93
CA GLU A 289 16.85 14.85 30.36
C GLU A 289 16.70 16.33 29.99
N GLY A 290 15.51 16.72 29.52
CA GLY A 290 15.24 18.09 29.05
C GLY A 290 15.89 18.49 27.72
N LEU A 291 16.82 17.69 27.17
CA LEU A 291 17.47 18.01 25.89
C LEU A 291 16.53 17.79 24.70
N LEU A 292 16.38 18.80 23.84
CA LEU A 292 15.60 18.71 22.60
C LEU A 292 16.36 17.88 21.55
N LEU A 293 15.62 17.23 20.63
CA LEU A 293 16.22 16.43 19.55
C LEU A 293 17.23 17.25 18.72
N LYS A 294 16.90 18.50 18.42
CA LYS A 294 17.79 19.41 17.67
C LYS A 294 19.15 19.59 18.34
N ASP A 295 19.19 19.70 19.67
CA ASP A 295 20.44 19.91 20.41
C ASP A 295 21.20 18.61 20.61
N LEU A 296 20.50 17.47 20.70
CA LEU A 296 21.10 16.15 20.64
C LEU A 296 21.81 15.91 19.29
N ILE A 297 21.17 16.28 18.18
CA ILE A 297 21.77 16.20 16.84
C ILE A 297 23.04 17.06 16.76
N LYS A 298 23.01 18.30 17.27
CA LYS A 298 24.21 19.16 17.32
C LYS A 298 25.34 18.55 18.15
N LYS A 299 25.02 17.87 19.25
CA LYS A 299 26.03 17.19 20.09
C LYS A 299 26.68 16.03 19.32
N ALA A 300 25.88 15.23 18.60
CA ALA A 300 26.38 14.17 17.73
C ALA A 300 27.26 14.72 16.60
N ASP A 301 26.85 15.82 15.98
CA ASP A 301 27.62 16.50 14.93
C ASP A 301 28.99 17.02 15.44
N LYS A 302 29.03 17.61 16.64
CA LYS A 302 30.29 18.01 17.29
C LYS A 302 31.22 16.81 17.51
N ASN A 303 30.67 15.67 17.93
CA ASN A 303 31.45 14.45 18.12
C ASN A 303 31.97 13.91 16.78
N LEU A 304 31.18 13.99 15.70
CA LEU A 304 31.59 13.62 14.35
C LEU A 304 32.75 14.50 13.86
N TYR A 305 32.69 15.80 14.13
CA TYR A 305 33.78 16.72 13.81
C TYR A 305 35.08 16.30 14.51
N VAL A 306 35.03 15.94 15.80
CA VAL A 306 36.19 15.43 16.53
C VAL A 306 36.71 14.11 15.95
N ALA A 307 35.82 13.23 15.47
CA ALA A 307 36.22 11.99 14.81
C ALA A 307 37.04 12.28 13.54
N LYS A 308 36.61 13.25 12.73
CA LYS A 308 37.32 13.69 11.53
C LYS A 308 38.69 14.30 11.85
N GLU A 309 38.79 15.14 12.89
CA GLU A 309 40.06 15.75 13.31
C GLU A 309 41.05 14.73 13.87
N LYS A 310 40.58 13.71 14.58
CA LYS A 310 41.43 12.67 15.17
C LYS A 310 41.96 11.66 14.16
N GLY A 311 41.69 11.84 12.87
CA GLY A 311 42.20 10.99 11.80
C GLY A 311 41.17 10.09 11.13
N ARG A 312 39.87 10.40 11.25
CA ARG A 312 38.75 9.71 10.56
C ARG A 312 38.62 8.22 10.91
N ASP A 313 37.72 7.52 10.23
CA ASP A 313 37.45 6.09 10.36
C ASP A 313 37.27 5.63 11.82
N ARG A 314 36.52 6.41 12.60
CA ARG A 314 36.31 6.16 14.03
C ARG A 314 35.00 6.70 14.57
N LEU A 315 34.63 6.15 15.71
CA LEU A 315 33.54 6.61 16.55
C LEU A 315 34.08 7.55 17.65
N MET A 316 33.41 8.68 17.86
CA MET A 316 33.58 9.58 19.01
C MET A 316 32.24 9.75 19.75
N MET A 317 32.29 9.85 21.08
CA MET A 317 31.14 10.03 21.96
C MET A 317 31.38 11.13 22.99
#